data_AF-A0A3D4B5P4-F1
#
_entry.id   AF-A0A3D4B5P4-F1
#
_cell.length_a   1.000
_cell.length_b   1.000
_cell.length_c   1.000
_cell.angle_alpha   90.00
_cell.angle_beta   90.00
_cell.angle_gamma   90.00
#
_symmetry.space_group_name_H-M   'P 1'
#
loop_
_entity.id
_entity.type
_entity.pdbx_description
1 polymer ?
#
loop_
_entity_poly.entity_id
_entity_poly.type
_entity_poly.pdbx_seq_one_letter_code
_entity_poly.pdbx_strand_id
1 'polypeptide(L)'
;MRDRVRADYWMGHQTPEDGKKAVERALKYGFKGVKIKCRIQEPMYERLKAMRDVAGTDFKVTVDPNERFYTAEQAIALAEQLAPLGNVEVFEDPIPKSDIEGYEKIHDAIPFPLAMHLGDGPGVVRGLQADG
;
A
#
# COMPACT_ATOMS: atom_id res chain seq x y z
N MET A 1 -37.63 -13.84 5.22
CA MET A 1 -36.75 -14.61 4.33
C MET A 1 -35.62 -13.70 3.87
N ARG A 2 -34.40 -13.89 4.37
CA ARG A 2 -33.18 -13.20 3.92
C ARG A 2 -32.20 -14.29 3.57
N ASP A 3 -31.91 -14.47 2.29
CA ASP A 3 -31.31 -15.73 1.82
C ASP A 3 -29.93 -15.60 1.19
N ARG A 4 -29.21 -14.49 1.47
CA ARG A 4 -27.79 -14.36 1.12
C ARG A 4 -27.02 -13.55 2.16
N VAL A 5 -26.09 -14.23 2.82
CA VAL A 5 -24.92 -13.61 3.45
C VAL A 5 -23.82 -13.57 2.38
N ARG A 6 -23.22 -12.40 2.13
CA ARG A 6 -22.02 -12.32 1.29
C ARG A 6 -20.89 -12.98 2.07
N ALA A 7 -20.33 -14.06 1.52
CA ALA A 7 -19.13 -14.68 2.06
C ALA A 7 -17.91 -13.86 1.64
N ASP A 8 -17.06 -13.57 2.61
CA ASP A 8 -15.81 -12.84 2.40
C ASP A 8 -14.82 -13.69 1.59
N TYR A 9 -14.23 -13.08 0.56
CA TYR A 9 -13.16 -13.68 -0.22
C TYR A 9 -11.82 -13.29 0.42
N TRP A 10 -11.17 -14.23 1.09
CA TRP A 10 -9.85 -14.04 1.69
C TRP A 10 -8.76 -14.49 0.72
N MET A 11 -7.93 -13.56 0.23
CA MET A 11 -6.67 -13.91 -0.42
C MET A 11 -5.51 -13.64 0.53
N GLY A 12 -4.75 -14.68 0.86
CA GLY A 12 -3.47 -14.58 1.56
C GLY A 12 -2.36 -14.00 0.65
N HIS A 13 -1.13 -14.03 1.17
CA HIS A 13 0.11 -13.60 0.52
C HIS A 13 0.09 -13.82 -1.00
N GLN A 14 0.36 -12.77 -1.77
CA GLN A 14 0.15 -12.80 -3.21
C GLN A 14 1.48 -12.98 -3.93
N THR A 15 1.52 -13.95 -4.84
CA THR A 15 2.63 -14.09 -5.79
C THR A 15 2.59 -12.98 -6.84
N PRO A 16 3.66 -12.76 -7.62
CA PRO A 16 3.60 -11.85 -8.77
C PRO A 16 2.46 -12.18 -9.75
N GLU A 17 2.14 -13.46 -9.91
CA GLU A 17 1.06 -13.93 -10.77
C GLU A 17 -0.33 -13.55 -10.22
N ASP A 18 -0.53 -13.63 -8.91
CA ASP A 18 -1.76 -13.15 -8.28
C ASP A 18 -1.92 -11.63 -8.44
N GLY A 19 -0.81 -10.91 -8.43
CA GLY A 19 -0.76 -9.48 -8.72
C GLY A 19 -1.25 -9.13 -10.11
N LYS A 20 -0.78 -9.85 -11.15
CA LYS A 20 -1.26 -9.69 -12.52
C LYS A 20 -2.76 -9.93 -12.61
N LYS A 21 -3.24 -11.06 -12.08
CA LYS A 21 -4.66 -11.41 -12.10
C LYS A 21 -5.53 -10.38 -11.38
N ALA A 22 -5.03 -9.77 -10.31
CA ALA A 22 -5.72 -8.68 -9.63
C ALA A 22 -5.85 -7.44 -10.52
N VAL A 23 -4.78 -7.05 -11.20
CA VAL A 23 -4.77 -5.91 -12.13
C VAL A 23 -5.63 -6.17 -13.36
N GLU A 24 -5.57 -7.34 -13.98
CA GLU A 24 -6.42 -7.72 -15.11
C GLU A 24 -7.91 -7.61 -14.76
N ARG A 25 -8.29 -8.11 -13.57
CA ARG A 25 -9.66 -7.97 -13.06
C ARG A 25 -10.01 -6.51 -12.84
N ALA A 26 -9.13 -5.72 -12.23
CA ALA A 26 -9.37 -4.32 -11.97
C ALA A 26 -9.58 -3.52 -13.27
N LEU A 27 -8.73 -3.74 -14.28
CA LEU A 27 -8.87 -3.14 -15.61
C LEU A 27 -10.18 -3.54 -16.29
N LYS A 28 -10.57 -4.81 -16.20
CA LYS A 28 -11.86 -5.30 -16.75
C LYS A 28 -13.06 -4.53 -16.18
N TYR A 29 -12.98 -4.09 -14.93
CA TYR A 29 -14.02 -3.30 -14.27
C TYR A 29 -13.78 -1.78 -14.36
N GLY A 30 -12.79 -1.33 -15.13
CA GLY A 30 -12.53 0.09 -15.37
C GLY A 30 -11.76 0.82 -14.26
N PHE A 31 -11.22 0.10 -13.28
CA PHE A 31 -10.39 0.70 -12.23
C PHE A 31 -9.03 1.17 -12.77
N LYS A 32 -8.45 2.16 -12.10
CA LYS A 32 -7.14 2.76 -12.43
C LYS A 32 -6.06 2.49 -11.38
N GLY A 33 -6.38 1.70 -10.36
CA GLY A 33 -5.43 1.30 -9.35
C GLY A 33 -5.97 0.20 -8.45
N VAL A 34 -5.10 -0.31 -7.59
CA VAL A 34 -5.42 -1.29 -6.55
C VAL A 34 -4.70 -0.98 -5.26
N LYS A 35 -5.27 -1.46 -4.17
CA LYS A 35 -4.63 -1.50 -2.87
C LYS A 35 -4.27 -2.94 -2.54
N ILE A 36 -3.04 -3.15 -2.07
CA ILE A 36 -2.53 -4.50 -1.76
C ILE A 36 -2.20 -4.60 -0.29
N LYS A 37 -2.52 -5.76 0.30
CA LYS A 37 -2.01 -6.14 1.61
C LYS A 37 -0.69 -6.89 1.43
N CYS A 38 0.31 -6.54 2.24
CA CYS A 38 1.64 -7.13 2.10
C CYS A 38 2.46 -7.27 3.39
N ARG A 39 3.60 -7.94 3.28
CA ARG A 39 4.66 -8.01 4.28
C ARG A 39 6.03 -7.84 3.63
N ILE A 40 7.01 -7.39 4.40
CA ILE A 40 8.36 -7.11 3.90
C ILE A 40 9.07 -8.35 3.32
N GLN A 41 8.69 -9.56 3.75
CA GLN A 41 9.29 -10.81 3.26
C GLN A 41 8.73 -11.27 1.90
N GLU A 42 7.69 -10.62 1.38
CA GLU A 42 7.12 -10.96 0.08
C GLU A 42 7.98 -10.38 -1.06
N PRO A 43 7.92 -10.97 -2.26
CA PRO A 43 8.66 -10.49 -3.43
C PRO A 43 7.98 -9.22 -4.00
N MET A 44 8.06 -8.12 -3.26
CA MET A 44 7.30 -6.89 -3.52
C MET A 44 7.68 -6.24 -4.83
N TYR A 45 8.97 -6.20 -5.15
CA TYR A 45 9.44 -5.66 -6.43
C TYR A 45 8.90 -6.46 -7.60
N GLU A 46 8.98 -7.79 -7.56
CA GLU A 46 8.48 -8.67 -8.61
C GLU A 46 6.96 -8.57 -8.75
N ARG A 47 6.24 -8.42 -7.63
CA ARG A 47 4.78 -8.20 -7.65
C ARG A 47 4.42 -6.90 -8.34
N LEU A 48 5.00 -5.77 -7.92
CA LEU A 48 4.66 -4.46 -8.50
C LEU A 48 5.16 -4.34 -9.93
N LYS A 49 6.30 -4.95 -10.26
CA LYS A 49 6.77 -5.06 -11.64
C LYS A 49 5.78 -5.85 -12.49
N ALA A 50 5.30 -7.00 -12.02
CA ALA A 50 4.32 -7.79 -12.74
C ALA A 50 2.99 -7.04 -12.95
N MET A 51 2.54 -6.26 -11.97
CA MET A 51 1.38 -5.38 -12.10
C MET A 51 1.59 -4.28 -13.14
N ARG A 52 2.75 -3.62 -13.10
CA ARG A 52 3.16 -2.61 -14.09
C ARG A 52 3.22 -3.20 -15.50
N ASP A 53 3.78 -4.39 -15.66
CA ASP A 53 3.91 -5.05 -16.97
C ASP A 53 2.54 -5.30 -17.63
N VAL A 54 1.46 -5.41 -16.84
CA VAL A 54 0.08 -5.57 -17.34
C VAL A 54 -0.59 -4.25 -17.69
N ALA A 55 -0.42 -3.21 -16.86
CA ALA A 55 -1.26 -2.01 -16.92
C ALA A 55 -0.49 -0.69 -17.13
N GLY A 56 0.83 -0.74 -17.23
CA GLY A 56 1.70 0.42 -17.32
C GLY A 56 1.85 1.17 -16.00
N THR A 57 2.45 2.36 -16.07
CA THR A 57 2.70 3.25 -14.93
C THR A 57 1.50 4.12 -14.54
N ASP A 58 0.49 4.18 -15.40
CA ASP A 58 -0.77 4.91 -15.17
C ASP A 58 -1.67 4.16 -14.21
N PHE A 59 -1.47 2.84 -14.07
CA PHE A 59 -2.18 2.03 -13.09
C PHE A 59 -1.43 2.02 -11.77
N LYS A 60 -2.08 2.55 -10.74
CA LYS A 60 -1.43 2.91 -9.48
C LYS A 60 -1.65 1.87 -8.38
N VAL A 61 -0.65 1.68 -7.52
CA VAL A 61 -0.67 0.67 -6.45
C VAL A 61 -0.46 1.33 -5.09
N THR A 62 -1.44 1.19 -4.20
CA THR A 62 -1.32 1.50 -2.77
C THR A 62 -0.70 0.31 -2.05
N VAL A 63 0.43 0.53 -1.38
CA VAL A 63 1.16 -0.47 -0.59
C VAL A 63 0.74 -0.36 0.87
N ASP A 64 0.00 -1.35 1.38
CA ASP A 64 -0.55 -1.33 2.74
C ASP A 64 -0.17 -2.63 3.49
N PRO A 65 0.91 -2.63 4.28
CA PRO A 65 1.24 -3.79 5.09
C PRO A 65 0.40 -3.91 6.35
N ASN A 66 -0.40 -2.89 6.70
CA ASN A 66 -1.17 -2.78 7.93
C ASN A 66 -0.29 -2.91 9.18
N GLU A 67 0.68 -1.98 9.28
CA GLU A 67 1.68 -1.84 10.35
C GLU A 67 2.77 -2.94 10.36
N ARG A 68 2.82 -3.78 9.33
CA ARG A 68 3.69 -4.98 9.27
C ARG A 68 5.05 -4.80 8.58
N PHE A 69 5.45 -3.58 8.21
CA PHE A 69 6.88 -3.33 7.97
C PHE A 69 7.64 -3.09 9.27
N TYR A 70 6.96 -2.82 10.40
CA TYR A 70 7.51 -2.74 11.76
C TYR A 70 8.55 -1.63 12.05
N THR A 71 9.39 -1.26 11.09
CA THR A 71 10.45 -0.26 11.23
C THR A 71 10.48 0.69 10.04
N ALA A 72 10.91 1.93 10.28
CA ALA A 72 11.07 2.94 9.24
C ALA A 72 12.08 2.51 8.18
N GLU A 73 13.19 1.90 8.60
CA GLU A 73 14.27 1.45 7.73
C GLU A 73 13.80 0.40 6.73
N GLN A 74 12.93 -0.53 7.16
CA GLN A 74 12.32 -1.52 6.27
C GLN A 74 11.40 -0.87 5.24
N ALA A 75 10.59 0.12 5.65
CA ALA A 75 9.70 0.83 4.75
C ALA A 75 10.47 1.66 3.72
N ILE A 76 11.51 2.40 4.15
CA ILE A 76 12.36 3.23 3.31
C ILE A 76 13.11 2.38 2.29
N ALA A 77 13.79 1.31 2.73
CA ALA A 77 14.54 0.42 1.85
C ALA A 77 13.64 -0.19 0.75
N LEU A 78 12.41 -0.56 1.10
CA LEU A 78 11.45 -1.06 0.13
C LEU A 78 10.98 0.06 -0.81
N ALA A 79 10.71 1.27 -0.31
CA ALA A 79 10.31 2.41 -1.14
C ALA A 79 11.38 2.74 -2.19
N GLU A 80 12.65 2.78 -1.81
CA GLU A 80 13.78 2.98 -2.72
C GLU A 80 13.83 1.90 -3.81
N GLN A 81 13.63 0.63 -3.43
CA GLN A 81 13.60 -0.48 -4.37
C GLN A 81 12.44 -0.38 -5.37
N LEU A 82 11.27 0.09 -4.92
CA LEU A 82 10.08 0.19 -5.75
C LEU A 82 10.04 1.46 -6.61
N ALA A 83 10.80 2.49 -6.26
CA ALA A 83 10.75 3.78 -6.92
C ALA A 83 10.94 3.75 -8.45
N PRO A 84 11.90 2.98 -8.98
CA PRO A 84 12.11 2.90 -10.43
C PRO A 84 10.91 2.31 -11.21
N LEU A 85 9.97 1.62 -10.54
CA LEU A 85 8.80 1.05 -11.21
C LEU A 85 7.76 2.10 -11.59
N GLY A 86 7.70 3.23 -10.86
CA GLY A 86 6.82 4.36 -11.18
C GLY A 86 5.31 4.11 -11.03
N ASN A 87 4.90 2.97 -10.48
CA ASN A 87 3.50 2.58 -10.29
C ASN A 87 3.06 2.53 -8.83
N VAL A 88 3.91 2.94 -7.88
CA VAL A 88 3.52 3.15 -6.48
C VAL A 88 2.77 4.47 -6.37
N GLU A 89 1.60 4.44 -5.72
CA GLU A 89 0.81 5.64 -5.41
C GLU A 89 1.15 6.19 -4.03
N VAL A 90 1.14 5.31 -3.03
CA VAL A 90 1.17 5.68 -1.62
C VAL A 90 1.58 4.48 -0.78
N PHE A 91 2.35 4.74 0.26
CA PHE A 91 2.56 3.81 1.37
C PHE A 91 1.56 4.13 2.47
N GLU A 92 0.76 3.14 2.85
CA GLU A 92 -0.33 3.31 3.79
C GLU A 92 -0.12 2.41 5.01
N ASP A 93 -0.15 3.00 6.21
CA ASP A 93 0.12 2.30 7.47
C ASP A 93 1.37 1.39 7.40
N PRO A 94 2.56 1.87 6.93
CA PRO A 94 3.70 0.99 6.72
C PRO A 94 4.22 0.38 8.03
N ILE A 95 4.24 1.17 9.11
CA ILE A 95 4.80 0.82 10.42
C ILE A 95 3.76 1.06 11.53
N PRO A 96 3.99 0.56 12.76
CA PRO A 96 3.09 0.79 13.89
C PRO A 96 2.74 2.27 14.07
N LYS A 97 1.45 2.58 14.21
CA LYS A 97 0.97 3.97 14.30
C LYS A 97 1.48 4.73 15.53
N SER A 98 1.94 4.00 16.54
CA SER A 98 2.59 4.56 17.73
C SER A 98 3.99 5.10 17.45
N ASP A 99 4.65 4.69 16.37
CA ASP A 99 6.01 5.08 16.01
C ASP A 99 6.00 6.37 15.16
N ILE A 100 5.64 7.49 15.78
CA ILE A 100 5.53 8.79 15.09
C ILE A 100 6.87 9.23 14.52
N GLU A 101 7.97 9.06 15.25
CA GLU A 101 9.33 9.36 14.77
C GLU A 101 9.69 8.52 13.54
N GLY A 102 9.24 7.27 13.48
CA GLY A 102 9.39 6.42 12.31
C GLY A 102 8.63 6.95 11.09
N TYR A 103 7.41 7.49 11.26
CA TYR A 103 6.66 8.11 10.17
C TYR A 103 7.37 9.36 9.63
N GLU A 104 7.90 10.22 10.52
CA GLU A 104 8.69 11.40 10.14
C GLU A 104 9.92 10.99 9.31
N LYS A 105 10.67 9.97 9.77
CA LYS A 105 11.83 9.44 9.03
C LYS A 105 11.46 8.92 7.65
N ILE A 106 10.33 8.20 7.51
CA ILE A 106 9.88 7.71 6.21
C ILE A 106 9.53 8.88 5.31
N HIS A 107 8.74 9.83 5.82
CA HIS A 107 8.28 11.00 5.07
C HIS A 107 9.45 11.78 4.48
N ASP A 108 10.52 11.99 5.25
CA ASP A 108 11.67 12.77 4.81
C ASP A 108 12.57 12.00 3.83
N ALA A 109 12.54 10.67 3.85
CA ALA A 109 13.43 9.83 3.07
C ALA A 109 12.85 9.39 1.71
N ILE A 110 11.53 9.26 1.58
CA ILE A 110 10.92 8.65 0.39
C ILE A 110 10.20 9.69 -0.50
N PRO A 111 10.24 9.53 -1.83
CA PRO A 111 9.55 10.44 -2.75
C PRO A 111 8.05 10.13 -2.91
N PHE A 112 7.48 9.24 -2.08
CA PHE A 112 6.09 8.80 -2.18
C PHE A 112 5.21 9.44 -1.10
N PRO A 113 3.93 9.70 -1.39
CA PRO A 113 2.94 9.97 -0.36
C PRO A 113 2.94 8.88 0.72
N LEU A 114 2.82 9.32 1.98
CA LEU A 114 2.70 8.49 3.17
C LEU A 114 1.35 8.78 3.82
N ALA A 115 0.55 7.74 4.05
CA ALA A 115 -0.79 7.86 4.63
C ALA A 115 -0.90 7.06 5.94
N MET A 116 -1.45 7.70 6.97
CA MET A 116 -1.78 7.07 8.25
C MET A 116 -3.31 7.03 8.40
N HIS A 117 -3.90 5.82 8.54
CA HIS A 117 -5.31 5.70 8.85
C HIS A 117 -5.56 5.96 10.32
N LEU A 118 -6.22 7.08 10.62
CA LEU A 118 -6.75 7.38 11.94
C LEU A 118 -8.10 6.67 12.07
N GLY A 119 -8.09 5.49 12.69
CA GLY A 119 -9.31 4.84 13.13
C GLY A 119 -9.95 5.71 14.21
N ASP A 120 -11.21 6.08 14.00
CA ASP A 120 -12.06 6.88 14.85
C ASP A 120 -12.01 8.40 14.60
N GLY A 121 -13.20 8.95 14.34
CA GLY A 121 -13.47 10.33 13.92
C GLY A 121 -12.85 11.49 14.73
N PRO A 122 -12.29 11.34 15.95
CA PRO A 122 -11.56 12.43 16.59
C PRO A 122 -10.10 12.62 16.13
N GLY A 123 -9.49 11.66 15.42
CA GLY A 123 -8.06 11.73 15.06
C GLY A 123 -7.70 12.84 14.05
N VAL A 124 -8.68 13.30 13.27
CA VAL A 124 -8.49 14.24 12.14
C VAL A 124 -7.94 15.61 12.57
N VAL A 125 -7.98 15.97 13.85
CA VAL A 125 -7.62 17.33 14.33
C VAL A 125 -6.13 17.51 14.64
N ARG A 126 -5.30 16.45 14.70
CA ARG A 126 -3.86 16.61 15.02
C ARG A 126 -2.93 16.75 13.82
N GLY A 127 -3.37 16.43 12.61
CA GLY A 127 -2.55 16.56 11.39
C GLY A 127 -2.44 17.97 10.81
N LEU A 128 -3.12 18.97 11.38
CA LEU A 128 -3.21 20.34 10.84
C LEU A 128 -2.46 21.40 11.68
N GLN A 129 -1.64 21.00 12.66
CA GLN A 129 -0.90 21.94 13.53
C GLN A 129 0.63 21.82 13.45
N ALA A 130 1.17 21.08 12.48
CA ALA A 130 2.61 21.00 12.24
C ALA A 130 3.12 21.89 11.07
N ASP A 131 2.23 22.61 10.40
CA ASP A 131 2.58 23.67 9.45
C ASP A 131 2.27 25.03 10.06
N GLY A 132 3.25 25.62 10.75
CA GLY A 132 3.22 26.96 11.33
C GLY A 132 4.61 27.56 11.41
#